data_AF-A0A2E2WWA4-F1
#
_entry.id   AF-A0A2E2WWA4-F1
#
_cell.length_a   1.000
_cell.length_b   1.000
_cell.length_c   1.000
_cell.angle_alpha   90.00
_cell.angle_beta   90.00
_cell.angle_gamma   90.00
#
_symmetry.space_group_name_H-M   'P 1'
#
loop_
_entity.id
_entity.type
_entity.pdbx_description
1 polymer ?
#
loop_
_entity_poly.entity_id
_entity_poly.type
_entity_poly.pdbx_seq_one_letter_code
_entity_poly.pdbx_strand_id
1 'polypeptide(L)'
;MGHFNNYFKYKLLLIIANIMLLTIMSCSKEVGNMMPVRPIKEVEIKGDSSPDFKKGWEDGCETGMSAGSNTFYKIFYRSNAIDGWKMTRSSDYQTAWNNAFWFCYRYDYFKQKSSIWGSVFGGYR
;
A
#
# COMPACT_ATOMS: atom_id res chain seq x y z
N MET A 1 32.51 30.15 -32.52
CA MET A 1 32.08 29.90 -31.12
C MET A 1 30.55 29.85 -30.91
N GLY A 2 29.69 30.06 -31.91
CA GLY A 2 28.22 30.03 -31.71
C GLY A 2 27.53 28.66 -31.69
N HIS A 3 28.13 27.61 -32.28
CA HIS A 3 27.48 26.31 -32.43
C HIS A 3 27.35 25.51 -31.12
N PHE A 4 28.29 25.68 -30.18
CA PHE A 4 28.30 24.93 -28.91
C PHE A 4 27.15 25.35 -27.97
N ASN A 5 26.75 26.62 -28.05
CA ASN A 5 25.72 27.20 -27.19
C ASN A 5 24.31 26.74 -27.57
N ASN A 6 24.06 26.48 -28.87
CA ASN A 6 22.78 25.97 -29.35
C ASN A 6 22.58 24.49 -28.98
N TYR A 7 23.63 23.68 -29.06
CA TYR A 7 23.57 22.26 -28.71
C TYR A 7 23.23 22.04 -27.22
N PHE A 8 23.81 22.85 -26.33
CA PHE A 8 23.51 22.81 -24.89
C PHE A 8 22.05 23.20 -24.59
N LYS A 9 21.52 24.23 -25.27
CA LYS A 9 20.12 24.64 -25.14
C LYS A 9 19.13 23.56 -25.58
N TYR A 10 19.39 22.86 -26.69
CA TYR A 10 18.53 21.76 -27.15
C TYR A 10 18.54 20.57 -26.19
N LYS A 11 19.70 20.18 -25.64
CA LYS A 11 19.75 19.13 -24.62
C LYS A 11 19.02 19.52 -23.33
N LEU A 12 19.16 20.77 -22.89
CA LEU A 12 18.45 21.27 -21.71
C LEU A 12 16.93 21.28 -21.93
N LEU A 13 16.47 21.71 -23.11
CA LEU A 13 15.05 21.67 -23.49
C LEU A 13 14.50 20.24 -23.53
N LEU A 14 15.27 19.27 -24.05
CA LEU A 14 14.88 17.87 -24.05
C LEU A 14 14.78 17.29 -22.64
N ILE A 15 15.70 17.64 -21.74
CA ILE A 15 15.65 17.21 -20.33
C ILE A 15 14.42 17.81 -19.64
N ILE A 16 14.17 19.11 -19.82
CA ILE A 16 12.99 19.79 -19.24
C ILE A 16 11.70 19.18 -19.79
N ALA A 17 11.63 18.87 -21.09
CA ALA A 17 10.47 18.24 -21.70
C ALA A 17 10.21 16.84 -21.13
N ASN A 18 11.26 16.03 -20.89
CA ASN A 18 11.12 14.72 -20.25
C ASN A 18 10.66 14.82 -18.80
N ILE A 19 11.19 15.77 -18.03
CA ILE A 19 10.76 16.02 -16.65
C ILE A 19 9.30 16.45 -16.63
N MET A 20 8.91 17.36 -17.52
CA MET A 20 7.52 17.82 -17.63
C MET A 20 6.59 16.65 -18.00
N LEU A 21 6.98 15.77 -18.92
CA LEU A 21 6.21 14.57 -19.28
C LEU A 21 6.00 13.62 -18.09
N LEU A 22 7.02 13.45 -17.24
CA LEU A 22 6.94 12.61 -16.04
C LEU A 22 6.01 13.20 -14.98
N THR A 23 5.96 14.53 -14.84
CA THR A 23 5.08 15.18 -13.84
C THR A 23 3.59 15.07 -14.17
N ILE A 24 3.21 15.00 -15.45
CA ILE A 24 1.81 14.92 -15.88
C ILE A 24 1.19 13.55 -15.53
N MET A 25 2.00 12.49 -15.38
CA MET A 25 1.50 11.16 -15.00
C MET A 25 1.26 10.97 -13.49
N SER A 26 1.65 11.94 -12.66
CA SER A 26 1.64 11.75 -11.18
C SER A 26 0.26 11.77 -10.54
N CYS A 27 -0.78 12.24 -11.24
CA CYS A 27 -2.10 12.47 -10.65
C CYS A 27 -3.27 11.85 -11.44
N SER A 28 -3.02 10.76 -12.20
CA SER A 28 -4.13 10.00 -12.79
C SER A 28 -4.70 9.02 -11.77
N LYS A 29 -6.03 9.00 -11.67
CA LYS A 29 -6.76 8.12 -10.75
C LYS A 29 -6.54 6.65 -11.13
N GLU A 30 -6.32 6.38 -12.42
CA GLU A 30 -5.96 5.08 -12.97
C GLU A 30 -4.63 4.56 -12.41
N VAL A 31 -3.59 5.41 -12.32
CA VAL A 31 -2.28 5.02 -11.75
C VAL A 31 -2.39 4.81 -10.24
N GLY A 32 -3.18 5.62 -9.54
CA GLY A 32 -3.46 5.42 -8.11
C GLY A 32 -4.17 4.09 -7.81
N ASN A 33 -5.06 3.65 -8.70
CA ASN A 33 -5.75 2.36 -8.61
C ASN A 33 -4.84 1.16 -8.96
N MET A 34 -3.70 1.41 -9.59
CA MET A 34 -2.69 0.39 -9.85
C MET A 34 -1.95 0.01 -8.57
N MET A 35 -1.86 0.89 -7.57
CA MET A 35 -1.23 0.54 -6.29
C MET A 35 -2.10 -0.44 -5.47
N PRO A 36 -1.49 -1.28 -4.63
CA PRO A 36 -2.24 -2.23 -3.81
C PRO A 36 -3.21 -1.51 -2.87
N VAL A 37 -4.50 -1.63 -3.17
CA VAL A 37 -5.59 -1.00 -2.41
C VAL A 37 -5.76 -1.75 -1.10
N ARG A 38 -5.62 -1.02 0.03
CA ARG A 38 -5.91 -1.54 1.37
C ARG A 38 -7.37 -2.00 1.48
N PRO A 39 -7.62 -3.26 1.91
CA PRO A 39 -8.96 -3.80 2.11
C PRO A 39 -9.72 -3.19 3.28
N ILE A 40 -9.05 -2.35 4.08
CA ILE A 40 -9.68 -1.54 5.14
C ILE A 40 -10.80 -0.67 4.57
N LYS A 41 -10.71 -0.25 3.29
CA LYS A 41 -11.78 0.51 2.62
C LYS A 41 -12.94 -0.37 2.14
N GLU A 42 -12.69 -1.66 1.93
CA GLU A 42 -13.66 -2.61 1.36
C GLU A 42 -14.51 -3.26 2.46
N VAL A 43 -13.98 -3.36 3.67
CA VAL A 43 -14.74 -3.76 4.87
C VAL A 43 -15.14 -2.51 5.66
N GLU A 44 -16.31 -1.97 5.36
CA GLU A 44 -16.97 -1.08 6.31
C GLU A 44 -17.31 -1.88 7.57
N ILE A 45 -16.62 -1.62 8.67
CA ILE A 45 -17.08 -2.04 10.00
C ILE A 45 -18.34 -1.21 10.30
N LYS A 46 -19.49 -1.67 9.78
CA LYS A 46 -20.78 -1.02 10.01
C LYS A 46 -21.15 -1.13 11.48
N GLY A 47 -21.35 0.01 12.14
CA GLY A 47 -21.95 0.09 13.48
C GLY A 47 -21.05 0.71 14.55
N ASP A 48 -21.63 0.80 15.76
CA ASP A 48 -21.10 1.43 16.97
C ASP A 48 -20.00 0.59 17.65
N SER A 49 -19.09 0.04 16.83
CA SER A 49 -17.98 -0.78 17.31
C SER A 49 -17.07 0.05 18.20
N SER A 50 -16.54 -0.56 19.28
CA SER A 50 -15.65 0.12 20.22
C SER A 50 -14.43 0.70 19.48
N PRO A 51 -13.87 1.83 19.95
CA PRO A 51 -12.66 2.41 19.34
C PRO A 51 -11.49 1.42 19.30
N ASP A 52 -11.40 0.55 20.30
CA ASP A 52 -10.38 -0.49 20.39
C ASP A 52 -10.59 -1.60 19.35
N PHE A 53 -11.83 -1.99 19.09
CA PHE A 53 -12.13 -2.94 18.00
C PHE A 53 -11.72 -2.36 16.64
N LYS A 54 -12.09 -1.10 16.36
CA LYS A 54 -11.73 -0.43 15.10
C LYS A 54 -10.21 -0.36 14.94
N LYS A 55 -9.51 0.03 16.01
CA LYS A 55 -8.05 0.13 15.99
C LYS A 55 -7.37 -1.23 15.82
N GLY A 56 -7.85 -2.24 16.54
CA GLY A 56 -7.36 -3.62 16.40
C GLY A 56 -7.57 -4.14 14.99
N TRP A 57 -8.70 -3.83 14.36
CA TRP A 57 -8.95 -4.22 12.96
C TRP A 57 -7.97 -3.57 11.98
N GLU A 58 -7.75 -2.26 12.09
CA GLU A 58 -6.79 -1.54 11.23
C GLU A 58 -5.38 -2.10 11.37
N ASP A 59 -4.91 -2.23 12.61
CA ASP A 59 -3.55 -2.68 12.95
C ASP A 59 -3.33 -4.15 12.56
N GLY A 60 -4.34 -5.01 12.78
CA GLY A 60 -4.33 -6.41 12.39
C GLY A 60 -4.29 -6.57 10.88
N CYS A 61 -5.10 -5.81 10.13
CA CYS A 61 -5.09 -5.85 8.68
C CYS A 61 -3.74 -5.39 8.10
N GLU A 62 -3.14 -4.33 8.64
CA GLU A 62 -1.85 -3.83 8.19
C GLU A 62 -0.74 -4.88 8.39
N THR A 63 -0.72 -5.51 9.57
CA THR A 63 0.24 -6.59 9.86
C THR A 63 -0.01 -7.82 9.00
N GLY A 64 -1.27 -8.21 8.81
CA GLY A 64 -1.68 -9.34 7.97
C GLY A 64 -1.24 -9.16 6.52
N MET A 65 -1.53 -8.01 5.91
CA MET A 65 -1.08 -7.71 4.55
C MET A 65 0.44 -7.74 4.43
N SER A 66 1.17 -7.22 5.44
CA SER A 66 2.62 -7.24 5.47
C SER A 66 3.23 -8.64 5.63
N ALA A 67 2.52 -9.61 6.21
CA ALA A 67 3.10 -10.88 6.64
C ALA A 67 3.48 -11.79 5.45
N GLY A 68 2.59 -12.00 4.49
CA GLY A 68 2.88 -12.87 3.34
C GLY A 68 3.21 -12.12 2.04
N SER A 69 3.29 -10.79 2.09
CA SER A 69 3.73 -9.98 0.96
C SER A 69 5.24 -10.13 0.69
N ASN A 70 5.65 -9.87 -0.55
CA ASN A 70 7.07 -9.75 -0.90
C ASN A 70 7.68 -8.41 -0.41
N THR A 71 9.00 -8.25 -0.55
CA THR A 71 9.73 -7.04 -0.13
C THR A 71 9.17 -5.75 -0.72
N PHE A 72 8.73 -5.77 -1.99
CA PHE A 72 8.13 -4.59 -2.62
C PHE A 72 6.83 -4.19 -1.93
N TYR A 73 5.94 -5.14 -1.64
CA TYR A 73 4.69 -4.84 -0.95
C TYR A 73 4.87 -4.45 0.52
N LYS A 74 5.90 -4.99 1.19
CA LYS A 74 6.22 -4.65 2.58
C LYS A 74 6.60 -3.18 2.79
N ILE A 75 6.99 -2.44 1.75
CA ILE A 75 7.27 -1.00 1.90
C ILE A 75 5.98 -0.18 2.13
N PHE A 76 4.82 -0.74 1.80
CA PHE A 76 3.53 -0.06 1.91
C PHE A 76 2.77 -0.40 3.20
N TYR A 77 3.23 -1.41 3.96
CA TYR A 77 2.54 -1.93 5.15
C TYR A 77 3.51 -2.10 6.31
N ARG A 78 3.07 -1.75 7.52
CA ARG A 78 3.86 -2.01 8.72
C ARG A 78 3.70 -3.45 9.18
N SER A 79 4.81 -4.18 9.24
CA SER A 79 4.85 -5.55 9.79
C SER A 79 4.65 -5.62 11.31
N ASN A 80 4.68 -4.48 11.99
CA ASN A 80 4.61 -4.36 13.45
C ASN A 80 3.52 -3.40 13.90
N ALA A 81 2.42 -3.29 13.15
CA ALA A 81 1.24 -2.56 13.58
C ALA A 81 0.51 -3.36 14.67
N ILE A 82 1.04 -3.31 15.89
CA ILE A 82 0.45 -3.92 17.08
C ILE A 82 0.66 -3.00 18.29
N ASP A 83 -0.43 -2.57 18.91
CA ASP A 83 -0.42 -1.93 20.23
C ASP A 83 -0.35 -3.01 21.31
N GLY A 84 0.86 -3.27 21.82
CA GLY A 84 1.10 -4.28 22.86
C GLY A 84 0.34 -4.02 24.16
N TRP A 85 0.02 -2.76 24.46
CA TRP A 85 -0.75 -2.44 25.65
C TRP A 85 -2.21 -2.82 25.49
N LYS A 86 -2.83 -2.43 24.37
CA LYS A 86 -4.21 -2.80 24.07
C LYS A 86 -4.36 -4.31 23.85
N MET A 87 -3.36 -4.97 23.26
CA MET A 87 -3.36 -6.42 23.06
C MET A 87 -3.48 -7.21 24.36
N THR A 88 -2.96 -6.70 25.47
CA THR A 88 -3.00 -7.38 26.77
C THR A 88 -4.18 -6.97 27.64
N ARG A 89 -4.73 -5.78 27.41
CA ARG A 89 -5.70 -5.15 28.31
C ARG A 89 -7.11 -5.00 27.74
N SER A 90 -7.26 -5.09 26.41
CA SER A 90 -8.53 -4.93 25.70
C SER A 90 -8.83 -6.19 24.90
N SER A 91 -9.85 -6.94 25.32
CA SER A 91 -10.33 -8.13 24.60
C SER A 91 -10.80 -7.76 23.20
N ASP A 92 -11.46 -6.62 23.05
CA ASP A 92 -11.98 -6.13 21.77
C ASP A 92 -10.85 -5.91 20.76
N TYR A 93 -9.78 -5.22 21.20
CA TYR A 93 -8.60 -4.99 20.35
C TYR A 93 -7.96 -6.33 19.95
N GLN A 94 -7.75 -7.23 20.92
CA GLN A 94 -7.12 -8.53 20.68
C GLN A 94 -7.94 -9.38 19.69
N THR A 95 -9.25 -9.46 19.89
CA THR A 95 -10.15 -10.22 19.01
C THR A 95 -10.20 -9.58 17.62
N ALA A 96 -10.32 -8.26 17.52
CA ALA A 96 -10.34 -7.57 16.24
C ALA A 96 -9.03 -7.77 15.47
N TRP A 97 -7.89 -7.61 16.13
CA TRP A 97 -6.58 -7.76 15.51
C TRP A 97 -6.36 -9.16 14.95
N ASN A 98 -6.68 -10.20 15.73
CA ASN A 98 -6.53 -11.59 15.27
C ASN A 98 -7.41 -11.92 14.07
N ASN A 99 -8.68 -11.47 14.08
CA ASN A 99 -9.59 -11.70 12.97
C ASN A 99 -9.16 -10.92 11.73
N ALA A 100 -8.82 -9.64 11.89
CA ALA A 100 -8.39 -8.77 10.82
C ALA A 100 -7.09 -9.25 10.17
N PHE A 101 -6.12 -9.70 10.96
CA PHE A 101 -4.87 -10.29 10.46
C PHE A 101 -5.15 -11.40 9.45
N TRP A 102 -5.94 -12.40 9.85
CA TRP A 102 -6.21 -13.56 9.01
C TRP A 102 -7.11 -13.27 7.82
N PHE A 103 -8.07 -12.35 7.99
CA PHE A 103 -8.95 -11.90 6.92
C PHE A 103 -8.14 -11.16 5.84
N CYS A 104 -7.39 -10.13 6.24
CA CYS A 104 -6.64 -9.31 5.31
C CYS A 104 -5.45 -10.03 4.70
N TYR A 105 -4.78 -10.93 5.43
CA TYR A 105 -3.76 -11.83 4.89
C TYR A 105 -4.31 -12.65 3.72
N ARG A 106 -5.49 -13.29 3.90
CA ARG A 106 -6.11 -14.12 2.85
C ARG A 106 -6.68 -13.28 1.72
N TYR A 107 -7.33 -12.17 2.04
CA TYR A 107 -7.89 -11.28 1.03
C TYR A 107 -6.81 -10.74 0.09
N ASP A 108 -5.69 -10.27 0.67
CA ASP A 108 -4.56 -9.75 -0.09
C ASP A 108 -3.84 -10.87 -0.87
N TYR A 109 -3.74 -12.08 -0.32
CA TYR A 109 -3.24 -13.25 -1.06
C TYR A 109 -4.00 -13.48 -2.38
N PHE A 110 -5.34 -13.48 -2.35
CA PHE A 110 -6.14 -13.68 -3.56
C PHE A 110 -6.02 -12.51 -4.54
N LYS A 111 -6.00 -11.27 -4.05
CA LYS A 111 -5.90 -10.05 -4.86
C LYS A 111 -4.52 -9.91 -5.51
N GLN A 112 -3.45 -10.19 -4.77
CA GLN A 112 -2.09 -10.10 -5.31
C GLN A 112 -1.82 -11.18 -6.35
N LYS A 113 -2.32 -12.41 -6.15
CA LYS A 113 -2.21 -13.48 -7.15
C LYS A 113 -2.93 -13.17 -8.46
N SER A 114 -4.04 -12.43 -8.42
CA SER A 114 -4.78 -12.03 -9.62
C SER A 114 -4.28 -10.71 -10.23
N SER A 115 -3.37 -10.00 -9.56
CA SER A 115 -2.85 -8.71 -10.02
C SER A 115 -1.61 -8.86 -10.91
N ILE A 116 -1.39 -7.87 -11.79
CA ILE A 116 -0.17 -7.78 -12.62
C ILE A 116 1.11 -7.75 -11.78
N TRP A 117 1.02 -7.21 -10.56
CA TRP A 117 2.12 -7.12 -9.60
C TRP A 117 2.51 -8.47 -9.02
N GLY A 118 1.57 -9.41 -8.92
CA GLY A 118 1.85 -10.80 -8.57
C GLY A 118 2.79 -11.45 -9.59
N SER A 119 2.54 -11.22 -10.88
CA SER A 119 3.37 -11.72 -11.98
C SER A 119 4.73 -11.00 -12.08
N VAL A 120 4.79 -9.69 -11.83
CA VAL A 120 6.03 -8.90 -12.00
C VAL A 120 6.95 -8.97 -10.78
N PHE A 121 6.42 -8.97 -9.56
CA PHE A 121 7.21 -8.91 -8.32
C PHE A 121 7.21 -10.22 -7.53
N GLY A 122 6.66 -11.29 -8.10
CA GLY A 122 6.66 -12.62 -7.49
C GLY A 122 5.62 -12.81 -6.38
N GLY A 123 4.66 -11.89 -6.27
CA GLY A 123 3.43 -12.01 -5.46
C GLY A 123 3.62 -12.35 -3.98
N TYR A 124 2.52 -12.80 -3.38
CA TYR A 124 2.48 -13.38 -2.03
C TYR A 124 3.20 -14.74 -2.02
N ARG A 125 4.04 -15.01 -1.00
CA ARG A 125 4.79 -16.27 -0.85
C ARG A 125 4.39 -17.02 0.41
#